data_AF-A0A4Y9V103-F1
#
_entry.id   AF-A0A4Y9V103-F1
#
_cell.length_a   1.000
_cell.length_b   1.000
_cell.length_c   1.000
_cell.angle_alpha   90.00
_cell.angle_beta   90.00
_cell.angle_gamma   90.00
#
_symmetry.space_group_name_H-M   'P 1'
#
loop_
_entity.id
_entity.type
_entity.pdbx_description
1 polymer ?
#
loop_
_entity_poly.entity_id
_entity_poly.type
_entity_poly.pdbx_seq_one_letter_code
_entity_poly.pdbx_strand_id
1 'polypeptide(L)'
;MLIARRADTRARADFATWKMMAKLNGASALPAEAQEFLVSYKNLLARMSEGEATEATIGAIYKAYYAEMGGAGTPPDVRTRPPEPAADNVTAFRRPPPKPTKTASFTAAFSGAQKRPLPVALIFVCLVVVYVGIRLYWR
;
A
#
# COMPACT_ATOMS: atom_id res chain seq x y z
N MET A 1 25.70 15.14 9.90
CA MET A 1 24.69 14.13 10.30
C MET A 1 23.33 14.28 9.57
N LEU A 2 23.01 15.45 9.01
CA LEU A 2 21.73 15.68 8.31
C LEU A 2 21.58 14.88 7.00
N ILE A 3 22.68 14.70 6.26
CA ILE A 3 22.68 13.96 4.98
C ILE A 3 22.29 12.49 5.20
N ALA A 4 22.84 11.85 6.23
CA ALA A 4 22.51 10.48 6.59
C ALA A 4 21.02 10.31 6.91
N ARG A 5 20.47 11.19 7.75
CA ARG A 5 19.04 11.18 8.07
C ARG A 5 18.17 11.41 6.83
N ARG A 6 18.54 12.38 5.99
CA ARG A 6 17.81 12.68 4.75
C ARG A 6 17.84 11.51 3.78
N ALA A 7 19.00 10.86 3.62
CA ALA A 7 19.16 9.69 2.78
C ALA A 7 18.33 8.50 3.29
N ASP A 8 18.32 8.23 4.61
CA ASP A 8 17.50 7.15 5.20
C ASP A 8 16.00 7.42 5.05
N THR A 9 15.54 8.63 5.38
CA THR A 9 14.12 9.00 5.21
C THR A 9 13.70 8.89 3.75
N ARG A 10 14.53 9.35 2.82
CA ARG A 10 14.28 9.24 1.38
C ARG A 10 14.26 7.78 0.94
N ALA A 11 15.24 6.97 1.34
CA ALA A 11 15.32 5.55 1.00
C ALA A 11 14.07 4.79 1.44
N ARG A 12 13.58 5.04 2.66
CA ARG A 12 12.36 4.42 3.20
C ARG A 12 11.10 4.85 2.42
N ALA A 13 10.97 6.15 2.14
CA ALA A 13 9.82 6.69 1.41
C ALA A 13 9.77 6.20 -0.05
N ASP A 14 10.91 6.23 -0.73
CA ASP A 14 11.04 5.79 -2.12
C ASP A 14 10.80 4.28 -2.23
N PHE A 15 11.38 3.47 -1.33
CA PHE A 15 11.13 2.02 -1.31
C PHE A 15 9.65 1.66 -1.10
N ALA A 16 8.96 2.32 -0.16
CA ALA A 16 7.53 2.11 0.07
C ALA A 16 6.71 2.47 -1.17
N THR A 17 7.05 3.60 -1.81
CA THR A 17 6.41 4.05 -3.05
C THR A 17 6.63 3.06 -4.18
N TRP A 18 7.86 2.54 -4.34
CA TRP A 18 8.18 1.56 -5.37
C TRP A 18 7.46 0.22 -5.16
N LYS A 19 7.37 -0.27 -3.92
CA LYS A 19 6.55 -1.45 -3.59
C LYS A 19 5.08 -1.23 -3.98
N MET A 20 4.53 -0.05 -3.71
CA MET A 20 3.16 0.30 -4.08
C MET A 20 2.99 0.37 -5.61
N MET A 21 3.86 1.09 -6.31
CA MET A 21 3.79 1.27 -7.76
C MET A 21 3.98 -0.05 -8.52
N ALA A 22 4.91 -0.90 -8.07
CA ALA A 22 5.11 -2.23 -8.64
C ALA A 22 3.86 -3.11 -8.50
N LYS A 23 3.09 -2.94 -7.43
CA LYS A 23 1.82 -3.66 -7.21
C LYS A 23 0.68 -3.13 -8.09
N LEU A 24 0.66 -1.82 -8.38
CA LEU A 24 -0.40 -1.17 -9.15
C LEU A 24 -0.20 -1.28 -10.66
N ASN A 25 0.99 -0.90 -11.14
CA ASN A 25 1.29 -0.71 -12.56
C ASN A 25 2.32 -1.71 -13.11
N GLY A 26 2.80 -2.64 -12.27
CA GLY A 26 3.90 -3.54 -12.60
C GLY A 26 5.27 -2.88 -12.41
N ALA A 27 6.31 -3.72 -12.26
CA ALA A 27 7.67 -3.25 -11.98
C ALA A 27 8.28 -2.43 -13.13
N SER A 28 7.83 -2.63 -14.37
CA SER A 28 8.32 -1.93 -15.56
C SER A 28 7.99 -0.44 -15.60
N ALA A 29 7.03 0.02 -14.78
CA ALA A 29 6.65 1.43 -14.68
C ALA A 29 7.62 2.26 -13.81
N LEU A 30 8.59 1.61 -13.16
CA LEU A 30 9.56 2.25 -12.27
C LEU A 30 10.87 2.58 -13.00
N PRO A 31 11.67 3.55 -12.50
CA PRO A 31 13.02 3.79 -12.99
C PRO A 31 13.90 2.53 -12.93
N ALA A 32 14.89 2.41 -13.81
CA ALA A 32 15.75 1.22 -13.91
C ALA A 32 16.42 0.86 -12.57
N GLU A 33 16.95 1.86 -11.85
CA GLU A 33 17.56 1.66 -10.53
C GLU A 33 16.57 1.06 -9.52
N ALA A 34 15.34 1.56 -9.48
CA ALA A 34 14.29 1.04 -8.61
C ALA A 34 13.92 -0.41 -8.96
N GLN A 35 13.96 -0.77 -10.24
CA GLN A 35 13.73 -2.15 -10.67
C GLN A 35 14.83 -3.08 -10.15
N GLU A 36 16.10 -2.67 -10.24
CA GLU A 36 17.23 -3.46 -9.71
C GLU A 36 17.11 -3.66 -8.19
N PHE A 37 16.75 -2.61 -7.44
CA PHE A 37 16.48 -2.73 -6.01
C PHE A 37 15.30 -3.68 -5.71
N LEU A 38 14.23 -3.66 -6.52
CA LEU A 38 13.12 -4.59 -6.33
C LEU A 38 13.46 -6.03 -6.71
N VAL A 39 14.34 -6.24 -7.70
CA VAL A 39 14.85 -7.58 -8.04
C VAL A 39 15.72 -8.13 -6.92
N SER A 40 16.66 -7.32 -6.40
CA SER A 40 17.47 -7.72 -5.24
C SER A 40 16.62 -8.00 -4.00
N TYR A 41 15.58 -7.20 -3.74
CA TYR A 41 14.60 -7.44 -2.68
C TYR A 41 13.89 -8.79 -2.83
N LYS A 42 13.45 -9.15 -4.05
CA LYS A 42 12.84 -10.47 -4.32
C LYS A 42 13.82 -11.62 -4.07
N ASN A 43 15.09 -11.44 -4.42
CA ASN A 43 16.14 -12.42 -4.14
C ASN A 43 16.38 -12.58 -2.64
N LEU A 44 16.28 -11.50 -1.86
CA LEU A 44 16.36 -11.53 -0.40
C LEU A 44 15.16 -12.25 0.21
N LEU A 45 13.93 -11.98 -0.27
CA LEU A 45 12.71 -12.65 0.18
C LEU A 45 12.75 -14.19 -0.01
N ALA A 46 13.52 -14.69 -0.97
CA ALA A 46 13.71 -16.13 -1.14
C ALA A 46 14.57 -16.78 -0.04
N ARG A 47 15.29 -15.98 0.76
CA ARG A 47 16.30 -16.44 1.72
C ARG A 47 16.03 -16.01 3.16
N MET A 48 15.24 -14.96 3.39
CA MET A 48 15.00 -14.37 4.71
C MET A 48 13.58 -13.83 4.85
N SER A 49 13.22 -13.37 6.05
CA SER A 49 11.89 -12.83 6.34
C SER A 49 11.62 -11.50 5.60
N GLU A 50 10.33 -11.16 5.42
CA GLU A 50 9.97 -9.90 4.75
C GLU A 50 10.52 -8.66 5.46
N GLY A 51 10.53 -8.67 6.80
CA GLY A 51 11.07 -7.57 7.60
C GLY A 51 12.57 -7.38 7.38
N GLU A 52 13.34 -8.47 7.43
CA GLU A 52 14.78 -8.43 7.22
C GLU A 52 15.14 -8.05 5.78
N ALA A 53 14.44 -8.62 4.79
CA ALA A 53 14.66 -8.27 3.38
C ALA A 53 14.35 -6.79 3.12
N THR A 54 13.33 -6.24 3.79
CA THR A 54 12.94 -4.84 3.67
C THR A 54 14.03 -3.93 4.25
N GLU A 55 14.47 -4.16 5.49
CA GLU A 55 15.52 -3.35 6.11
C GLU A 55 16.86 -3.48 5.38
N ALA A 56 17.22 -4.69 4.89
CA ALA A 56 18.42 -4.89 4.09
C ALA A 56 18.38 -4.10 2.77
N THR A 57 17.22 -4.06 2.11
CA THR A 57 17.05 -3.30 0.86
C THR A 57 17.06 -1.79 1.11
N ILE A 58 16.37 -1.32 2.15
CA ILE A 58 16.40 0.08 2.58
C ILE A 58 17.85 0.50 2.90
N GLY A 59 18.61 -0.34 3.59
CA GLY A 59 20.02 -0.10 3.88
C GLY A 59 20.89 0.01 2.62
N ALA A 60 20.61 -0.78 1.59
CA ALA A 60 21.30 -0.68 0.30
C ALA A 60 20.98 0.64 -0.43
N ILE A 61 19.70 1.03 -0.48
CA ILE A 61 19.25 2.29 -1.08
C ILE A 61 19.83 3.49 -0.32
N TYR A 62 19.82 3.43 1.02
CA TYR A 62 20.42 4.45 1.88
C TYR A 62 21.89 4.68 1.54
N LYS A 63 22.68 3.61 1.36
CA LYS A 63 24.10 3.73 0.99
C LYS A 63 24.28 4.42 -0.35
N ALA A 64 23.46 4.09 -1.34
CA ALA A 64 23.49 4.74 -2.66
C ALA A 64 23.18 6.24 -2.53
N TYR A 65 22.09 6.59 -1.84
CA TYR A 65 21.69 7.99 -1.65
C TYR A 65 22.65 8.79 -0.78
N TYR A 66 23.27 8.16 0.21
CA TYR A 66 24.30 8.82 1.02
C TYR A 66 25.50 9.22 0.17
N ALA A 67 25.96 8.33 -0.72
CA ALA A 67 27.05 8.61 -1.64
C ALA A 67 26.67 9.71 -2.65
N GLU A 68 25.49 9.64 -3.25
CA GLU A 68 24.98 10.66 -4.18
C GLU A 68 24.86 12.05 -3.52
N MET A 69 24.48 12.12 -2.25
CA MET A 69 24.35 13.38 -1.52
C MET A 69 25.70 13.94 -1.01
N GLY A 70 26.82 13.40 -1.46
CA GLY A 70 28.16 13.87 -1.10
C GLY A 70 28.65 13.38 0.27
N GLY A 71 28.06 12.31 0.79
CA GLY A 71 28.55 11.62 1.97
C GLY A 71 29.84 10.86 1.67
N ALA A 72 30.96 11.26 2.29
CA ALA A 72 32.25 10.58 2.15
C ALA A 72 32.42 9.48 3.22
N GLY A 73 32.95 8.32 2.82
CA GLY A 73 33.25 7.21 3.72
C GLY A 73 32.06 6.28 4.04
N THR A 74 32.23 5.42 5.04
CA THR A 74 31.17 4.50 5.47
C THR A 74 29.98 5.28 6.02
N PRO A 75 28.76 5.12 5.47
CA PRO A 75 27.59 5.81 5.97
C PRO A 75 27.37 5.49 7.44
N PRO A 76 27.11 6.50 8.30
CA PRO A 76 26.85 6.25 9.71
C PRO A 76 25.60 5.39 9.86
N ASP A 77 25.61 4.49 10.86
CA ASP A 77 24.49 3.62 11.17
C ASP A 77 23.31 4.46 11.66
N VAL A 78 22.29 4.63 10.80
CA VAL A 78 21.05 5.28 11.17
C VAL A 78 20.19 4.20 11.84
N ARG A 79 20.35 4.07 13.16
CA ARG A 79 19.48 3.19 13.96
C ARG A 79 18.03 3.50 13.64
N THR A 80 17.33 2.51 13.09
CA THR A 80 15.88 2.54 12.92
C THR A 80 15.29 2.87 14.27
N ARG A 81 14.74 4.07 14.44
CA ARG A 81 14.05 4.41 15.67
C ARG A 81 12.93 3.37 15.81
N PRO A 82 12.88 2.59 16.91
CA PRO A 82 11.73 1.74 17.17
C PRO A 82 10.49 2.60 16.99
N PRO A 83 9.42 2.11 16.32
CA PRO A 83 8.18 2.86 16.24
C PRO A 83 7.78 3.14 17.68
N GLU A 84 8.01 4.37 18.12
CA GLU A 84 7.51 4.83 19.40
C GLU A 84 6.01 4.72 19.23
N PRO A 85 5.33 3.83 20.00
CA PRO A 85 3.88 3.75 19.91
C PRO A 85 3.40 5.16 20.13
N ALA A 86 2.73 5.74 19.13
CA ALA A 86 2.18 7.07 19.24
C ALA A 86 1.36 7.05 20.53
N ALA A 87 1.86 7.74 21.56
CA ALA A 87 1.14 7.86 22.81
C ALA A 87 -0.25 8.34 22.41
N ASP A 88 -1.25 7.60 22.86
CA ASP A 88 -2.66 7.75 22.53
C ASP A 88 -3.17 9.09 23.08
N ASN A 89 -2.70 10.17 22.45
CA ASN A 89 -2.98 11.57 22.78
C ASN A 89 -4.13 12.08 21.92
N VAL A 90 -4.92 11.18 21.33
CA VAL A 90 -6.21 11.51 20.72
C VAL A 90 -7.23 11.47 21.86
N THR A 91 -7.48 12.61 22.48
CA THR A 91 -8.66 12.73 23.34
C THR A 91 -9.88 12.42 22.49
N ALA A 92 -10.58 11.32 22.80
CA ALA A 92 -11.81 10.97 22.12
C ALA A 92 -12.76 12.17 22.19
N PHE A 93 -13.14 12.71 21.02
CA PHE A 93 -14.03 13.86 20.91
C PHE A 93 -15.34 13.53 21.65
N ARG A 94 -15.49 14.05 22.88
CA ARG A 94 -16.64 13.77 23.73
C ARG A 94 -17.84 14.49 23.13
N ARG A 95 -18.60 13.78 22.29
CA ARG A 95 -19.85 14.30 21.71
C ARG A 95 -20.83 14.56 22.87
N PRO A 96 -21.43 15.77 22.98
CA PRO A 96 -22.49 16.01 23.96
C PRO A 96 -23.67 15.06 23.71
N PRO A 97 -24.41 14.66 24.76
CA PRO A 97 -25.45 13.64 24.63
C PRO A 97 -26.51 14.06 23.60
N PRO A 98 -26.99 13.14 22.74
CA PRO A 98 -27.95 13.45 21.71
C PRO A 98 -29.27 13.93 22.34
N LYS A 99 -29.73 15.10 21.89
CA LYS A 99 -31.05 15.64 22.25
C LYS A 99 -32.13 14.67 21.75
N PRO A 100 -33.12 14.28 22.56
CA PRO A 100 -34.12 13.29 22.14
C PRO A 100 -34.94 13.84 20.96
N THR A 101 -34.82 13.16 19.82
CA THR A 101 -35.57 13.46 18.61
C THR A 101 -37.03 13.06 18.81
N LYS A 102 -37.92 14.05 18.77
CA LYS A 102 -39.38 13.83 18.72
C LYS A 102 -39.71 13.05 17.45
N THR A 103 -40.49 12.00 17.62
CA THR A 103 -41.13 11.18 16.61
C THR A 103 -41.82 12.07 15.57
N ALA A 104 -41.38 11.97 14.32
CA ALA A 104 -42.17 12.38 13.17
C ALA A 104 -42.08 11.25 12.14
N SER A 105 -43.14 10.46 12.11
CA SER A 105 -43.47 9.53 11.04
C SER A 105 -43.57 10.30 9.73
N PHE A 106 -42.61 10.07 8.82
CA PHE A 106 -42.82 10.39 7.41
C PHE A 106 -42.26 9.26 6.55
N THR A 107 -43.17 8.66 5.81
CA THR A 107 -43.01 7.56 4.88
C THR A 107 -41.99 7.89 3.78
N ALA A 108 -40.88 7.15 3.75
CA ALA A 108 -39.97 7.10 2.61
C ALA A 108 -39.54 5.64 2.38
N ALA A 109 -40.45 4.85 1.82
CA ALA A 109 -40.12 3.52 1.31
C ALA A 109 -39.34 3.67 -0.01
N PHE A 110 -38.04 4.00 0.06
CA PHE A 110 -37.09 3.75 -1.04
C PHE A 110 -35.64 3.98 -0.54
N SER A 111 -35.12 3.08 0.31
CA SER A 111 -33.66 2.89 0.48
C SER A 111 -33.36 1.68 1.36
N GLY A 112 -33.52 0.49 0.77
CA GLY A 112 -32.92 -0.74 1.31
C GLY A 112 -31.68 -1.09 0.52
N ALA A 113 -30.57 -0.36 0.73
CA ALA A 113 -29.24 -0.75 0.25
C ALA A 113 -28.74 -1.96 1.05
N GLN A 114 -29.41 -3.09 0.87
CA GLN A 114 -29.00 -4.39 1.40
C GLN A 114 -27.89 -4.90 0.49
N LYS A 115 -26.66 -4.98 1.00
CA LYS A 115 -25.54 -5.70 0.35
C LYS A 115 -25.96 -7.16 0.12
N ARG A 116 -26.58 -7.44 -1.03
CA ARG A 116 -26.92 -8.79 -1.47
C ARG A 116 -25.74 -9.36 -2.29
N PRO A 117 -25.45 -10.66 -2.23
CA PRO A 117 -24.45 -11.36 -3.07
C PRO A 117 -24.83 -11.42 -4.58
N LEU A 118 -25.68 -10.50 -5.04
CA LEU A 118 -26.15 -10.42 -6.42
C LEU A 118 -25.10 -10.09 -7.49
N PRO A 119 -23.96 -9.39 -7.24
CA PRO A 119 -23.08 -9.03 -8.35
C PRO A 119 -22.46 -10.26 -9.01
N VAL A 120 -22.13 -11.31 -8.23
CA VAL A 120 -21.47 -12.52 -8.77
C VAL A 120 -22.43 -13.33 -9.64
N ALA A 121 -23.68 -13.50 -9.22
CA ALA A 121 -24.67 -14.26 -9.99
C ALA A 121 -25.00 -13.57 -11.33
N LEU A 122 -25.10 -12.24 -11.36
CA LEU A 122 -25.33 -11.48 -12.58
C LEU A 122 -24.17 -11.59 -13.56
N ILE A 123 -22.92 -11.50 -13.08
CA ILE A 123 -21.73 -11.67 -13.92
C ILE A 123 -21.68 -13.08 -14.51
N PHE A 124 -21.98 -14.11 -13.72
CA PHE A 124 -21.98 -15.49 -14.17
C PHE A 124 -23.03 -15.76 -15.26
N VAL A 125 -24.27 -15.28 -15.06
CA VAL A 125 -25.33 -15.40 -16.07
C VAL A 125 -24.95 -14.68 -17.36
N CYS A 126 -24.39 -13.47 -17.26
CA CYS A 126 -23.92 -12.71 -18.42
C CYS A 126 -22.87 -13.48 -19.23
N LEU A 127 -21.87 -14.08 -18.55
CA LEU A 127 -20.84 -14.90 -19.20
C LEU A 127 -21.42 -16.13 -19.92
N VAL A 128 -22.39 -16.82 -19.32
CA VAL A 128 -23.05 -17.98 -19.94
C VAL A 128 -23.78 -17.58 -21.22
N VAL A 129 -24.51 -16.46 -21.20
CA VAL A 129 -25.23 -15.95 -22.38
C VAL A 129 -24.27 -15.60 -23.51
N VAL A 130 -23.16 -14.92 -23.21
CA VAL A 130 -22.12 -14.59 -24.20
C VAL A 130 -21.50 -15.86 -24.78
N TYR A 131 -21.15 -16.82 -23.94
CA TYR A 131 -20.56 -18.09 -24.39
C TYR A 131 -21.52 -18.88 -25.30
N VAL A 132 -22.79 -19.00 -24.92
CA VAL A 132 -23.80 -19.68 -25.74
C VAL A 132 -24.03 -18.91 -27.04
N GLY A 133 -24.13 -17.58 -27.01
CA GLY A 133 -24.30 -16.75 -28.20
C GLY A 133 -23.15 -16.90 -29.20
N ILE A 134 -21.90 -16.85 -28.73
CA ILE A 134 -20.73 -17.11 -29.57
C ILE A 134 -20.79 -18.54 -30.13
N ARG A 135 -21.06 -19.53 -29.29
CA ARG A 135 -21.13 -20.94 -29.70
C ARG A 135 -22.24 -21.19 -30.74
N LEU A 136 -23.35 -20.48 -30.66
CA LEU A 136 -24.47 -20.61 -31.60
C LEU A 136 -24.20 -19.87 -32.91
N TYR A 137 -23.47 -18.76 -32.87
CA TYR A 137 -23.13 -17.96 -34.05
C TYR A 137 -21.91 -18.50 -34.81
N TRP A 138 -21.04 -19.25 -34.14
CA TRP A 138 -19.84 -19.89 -34.71
C TRP A 138 -20.05 -21.39 -35.02
N ARG A 139 -21.29 -21.88 -34.95
CA ARG A 139 -21.68 -23.20 -35.44
C ARG A 139 -22.37 -23.07 -36.78
#